data_AF-A0A4U1EQ44-F1
#
_entry.id   AF-A0A4U1EQ44-F1
#
_cell.length_a   1.000
_cell.length_b   1.000
_cell.length_c   1.000
_cell.angle_alpha   90.00
_cell.angle_beta   90.00
_cell.angle_gamma   90.00
#
_symmetry.space_group_name_H-M   'P 1'
#
loop_
_entity.id
_entity.type
_entity.pdbx_description
1 polymer ?
#
loop_
_entity_poly.entity_id
_entity_poly.type
_entity_poly.pdbx_seq_one_letter_code
_entity_poly.pdbx_strand_id
1 'polypeptide(L)'
;NWVDGCFTNSLPLLPVGRTVTVSAFSGRVDISPQDEGQLDFYVTIAKQDILLSTANLVRLHQALFPPSETIMESLYHRGFDDAIKFLLKESWFEYNA
;
A
#
# COMPACT_ATOMS: atom_id res chain seq x y z
N ASN A 1 5.28 20.45 12.93
CA ASN A 1 4.93 20.18 11.53
C ASN A 1 4.52 18.73 11.39
N TRP A 2 3.22 18.49 11.21
CA TRP A 2 2.64 17.19 10.93
C TRP A 2 2.75 16.97 9.42
N VAL A 3 3.58 16.03 8.99
CA VAL A 3 3.71 15.64 7.59
C VAL A 3 2.70 14.53 7.37
N ASP A 4 1.85 14.73 6.37
CA ASP A 4 0.77 13.82 5.97
C ASP A 4 1.28 12.37 5.82
N GLY A 5 0.42 11.42 6.18
CA GLY A 5 0.71 9.98 6.36
C GLY A 5 1.21 9.25 5.11
N CYS A 6 1.32 9.93 3.97
CA CYS A 6 1.86 9.37 2.73
C CYS A 6 3.39 9.29 2.71
N PHE A 7 4.10 10.14 3.47
CA PHE A 7 5.58 10.28 3.37
C PHE A 7 6.36 10.02 4.66
N THR A 8 5.68 9.75 5.77
CA THR A 8 6.37 9.48 7.04
C THR A 8 5.94 8.12 7.56
N ASN A 9 6.86 7.17 7.59
CA ASN A 9 6.66 5.89 8.26
C ASN A 9 6.75 6.10 9.78
N SER A 10 5.76 6.78 10.34
CA SER A 10 5.61 7.01 11.77
C SER A 10 4.67 5.94 12.32
N LEU A 11 5.04 4.66 12.21
CA LEU A 11 4.28 3.61 12.89
C LEU A 11 4.56 3.74 14.40
N PRO A 12 3.58 4.13 15.24
CA PRO A 12 3.73 3.95 16.67
C PRO A 12 3.78 2.44 16.94
N LEU A 13 4.94 1.94 17.33
CA LEU A 13 5.07 0.58 17.85
C LEU A 13 4.31 0.52 19.18
N LEU A 14 3.08 0.03 19.14
CA LEU A 14 2.30 -0.21 20.35
C LEU A 14 2.95 -1.37 21.12
N PRO A 15 3.05 -1.28 22.46
CA PRO A 15 3.66 -2.33 23.27
C PRO A 15 2.85 -3.64 23.28
N VAL A 16 1.62 -3.62 22.79
CA VAL A 16 0.70 -4.76 22.73
C VAL A 16 -0.10 -4.69 21.42
N GLY A 17 -0.35 -5.84 20.81
CA GLY A 17 -1.15 -5.98 19.58
C GLY A 17 -0.31 -6.10 18.31
N ARG A 18 -0.95 -6.51 17.21
CA ARG A 18 -0.36 -6.50 15.86
C ARG A 18 -0.77 -5.21 15.15
N THR A 19 0.21 -4.44 14.66
CA THR A 19 -0.09 -3.33 13.75
C THR A 19 -0.21 -3.86 12.34
N VAL A 20 -1.35 -3.59 11.70
CA VAL A 20 -1.57 -3.89 10.27
C VAL A 20 -0.94 -2.78 9.44
N THR A 21 -0.07 -3.15 8.52
CA THR A 21 0.65 -2.23 7.64
C THR A 21 -0.02 -2.14 6.27
N VAL A 22 -0.17 -0.92 5.75
CA VAL A 22 -0.85 -0.67 4.47
C VAL A 22 0.05 0.19 3.59
N SER A 23 0.17 -0.16 2.31
CA SER A 23 0.95 0.61 1.33
C SER A 23 0.24 0.68 -0.01
N ALA A 24 0.28 1.85 -0.65
CA ALA A 24 -0.13 2.02 -2.04
C ALA A 24 0.87 1.41 -3.04
N PHE A 25 2.05 1.02 -2.57
CA PHE A 25 3.11 0.39 -3.35
C PHE A 25 3.24 -1.08 -2.97
N SER A 26 3.49 -1.93 -3.98
CA SER A 26 3.80 -3.34 -3.77
C SER A 26 5.06 -3.49 -2.93
N GLY A 27 5.01 -4.37 -1.92
CA GLY A 27 6.13 -4.62 -1.02
C GLY A 27 5.76 -5.60 0.10
N ARG A 28 6.65 -5.73 1.09
CA ARG A 28 6.47 -6.63 2.25
C ARG A 28 5.63 -5.97 3.36
N VAL A 29 4.40 -5.59 3.04
CA VAL A 29 3.41 -5.09 4.00
C VAL A 29 2.16 -5.97 4.00
N ASP A 30 1.34 -5.86 5.03
CA ASP A 30 0.13 -6.69 5.20
C ASP A 30 -0.88 -6.48 4.06
N ILE A 31 -1.13 -5.22 3.68
CA ILE A 31 -2.05 -4.83 2.61
C ILE A 31 -1.31 -3.99 1.58
N SER A 32 -1.10 -4.55 0.39
CA SER A 32 -0.53 -3.84 -0.76
C SER A 32 -0.89 -4.53 -2.09
N PRO A 33 -0.71 -3.82 -3.23
CA PRO A 33 -0.87 -4.42 -4.54
C PRO A 33 0.09 -5.61 -4.74
N GLN A 34 -0.40 -6.70 -5.34
CA GLN A 34 0.42 -7.88 -5.65
C GLN A 34 0.87 -7.84 -7.12
N ASP A 35 2.06 -7.29 -7.36
CA ASP A 35 2.69 -7.28 -8.69
C ASP A 35 3.42 -8.61 -8.97
N GLU A 36 3.20 -9.21 -10.15
CA GLU A 36 3.95 -10.39 -10.61
C GLU A 36 5.35 -10.00 -11.15
N GLY A 37 6.39 -10.76 -10.79
CA GLY A 37 7.73 -10.61 -11.40
C GLY A 37 8.65 -9.55 -10.76
N GLN A 38 8.79 -9.53 -9.44
CA GLN A 38 9.64 -8.57 -8.73
C GLN A 38 11.14 -8.90 -8.91
N LEU A 39 11.90 -7.94 -9.46
CA LEU A 39 13.34 -7.87 -9.31
C LEU A 39 13.61 -6.95 -8.11
N ASP A 40 14.13 -7.52 -7.02
CA ASP A 40 14.25 -6.86 -5.71
C ASP A 40 15.31 -5.75 -5.69
N PHE A 41 14.97 -4.54 -6.12
CA PHE A 41 15.74 -3.32 -5.86
C PHE A 41 14.88 -2.30 -5.11
N TYR A 42 15.43 -1.61 -4.11
CA TYR A 42 14.73 -0.59 -3.34
C TYR A 42 15.32 0.79 -3.67
N VAL A 43 14.48 1.81 -3.80
CA VAL A 43 14.91 3.22 -3.87
C VAL A 43 14.18 4.01 -2.81
N THR A 44 14.93 4.80 -2.07
CA THR A 44 14.37 5.74 -1.09
C THR A 44 13.94 7.01 -1.82
N ILE A 45 12.63 7.20 -2.00
CA ILE A 45 12.04 8.43 -2.55
C ILE A 45 11.18 9.06 -1.47
N ALA A 46 11.38 10.37 -1.22
CA ALA A 46 10.60 11.12 -0.23
C ALA A 46 10.57 10.47 1.17
N LYS A 47 11.68 9.84 1.59
CA LYS A 47 11.86 9.11 2.87
C LYS A 47 11.06 7.81 3.00
N GLN A 48 10.55 7.27 1.90
CA GLN A 48 9.91 5.95 1.81
C GLN A 48 10.80 5.02 0.99
N ASP A 49 11.02 3.80 1.47
CA ASP A 49 11.68 2.75 0.69
C ASP A 49 10.67 2.11 -0.24
N ILE A 50 10.73 2.45 -1.53
CA ILE A 50 9.82 1.93 -2.56
C ILE A 50 10.54 0.81 -3.30
N LEU A 51 9.87 -0.34 -3.43
CA LEU A 51 10.33 -1.42 -4.30
C LEU A 51 10.28 -0.95 -5.76
N LEU A 52 11.42 -0.99 -6.46
CA LEU A 52 11.55 -0.69 -7.88
C LEU A 52 10.90 -1.78 -8.73
N SER A 53 9.59 -1.68 -8.92
CA SER A 53 8.89 -2.28 -10.04
C SER A 53 8.40 -1.17 -10.97
N THR A 54 8.29 -1.46 -12.28
CA THR A 54 7.68 -0.52 -13.23
C THR A 54 6.29 -0.09 -12.76
N ALA A 55 5.55 -1.02 -12.17
CA ALA A 55 4.23 -0.76 -11.62
C ALA A 55 4.27 0.18 -10.41
N ASN A 56 5.22 0.03 -9.48
CA ASN A 56 5.40 0.97 -8.36
C ASN A 56 5.86 2.36 -8.82
N LEU A 57 6.69 2.45 -9.86
CA LEU A 57 7.07 3.76 -10.42
C LEU A 57 5.85 4.47 -11.04
N VAL A 58 4.99 3.73 -11.74
CA VAL A 58 3.71 4.25 -12.23
C VAL A 58 2.82 4.72 -11.08
N ARG A 59 2.69 3.93 -10.01
CA ARG A 59 1.91 4.31 -8.82
C ARG A 59 2.51 5.54 -8.12
N LEU A 60 3.83 5.67 -8.08
CA LEU A 60 4.50 6.83 -7.49
C LEU A 60 4.22 8.10 -8.29
N HIS A 61 4.32 8.01 -9.61
CA HIS A 61 3.93 9.11 -10.49
C HIS A 61 2.47 9.50 -10.28
N GLN A 62 1.55 8.53 -10.18
CA GLN A 62 0.12 8.77 -9.90
C GLN A 62 -0.14 9.37 -8.52
N ALA A 63 0.70 9.07 -7.52
CA ALA A 63 0.60 9.67 -6.19
C ALA A 63 1.09 11.13 -6.18
N LEU A 64 2.13 11.45 -6.96
CA LEU A 64 2.65 12.83 -7.09
C LEU A 64 1.78 13.71 -7.99
N PHE A 65 1.20 13.11 -9.04
CA PHE A 65 0.37 13.77 -10.03
C PHE A 65 -0.94 12.99 -10.17
N PRO A 66 -2.04 13.49 -9.56
CA PRO A 66 -3.33 12.80 -9.57
C PRO A 66 -3.73 12.39 -11.00
N PRO A 67 -4.04 11.12 -11.23
CA PRO A 67 -4.43 10.63 -12.55
C PRO A 67 -5.91 10.98 -12.85
N SER A 68 -6.43 10.54 -14.00
CA SER A 68 -7.85 10.71 -14.32
C SER A 68 -8.76 10.04 -13.28
N GLU A 69 -9.99 10.52 -13.16
CA GLU A 69 -11.02 9.97 -12.27
C GLU A 69 -11.19 8.46 -12.42
N THR A 70 -11.23 7.98 -13.66
CA THR A 70 -11.30 6.55 -13.99
C THR A 70 -10.14 5.72 -13.41
N ILE A 71 -8.92 6.28 -13.39
CA ILE A 71 -7.74 5.61 -12.83
C ILE A 71 -7.81 5.66 -11.30
N MET A 72 -8.27 6.77 -10.73
CA MET A 72 -8.47 6.89 -9.28
C MET A 72 -9.50 5.88 -8.77
N GLU A 73 -10.62 5.72 -9.47
CA GLU A 73 -11.65 4.72 -9.17
C GLU A 73 -11.07 3.30 -9.24
N SER A 74 -10.24 3.00 -10.24
CA SER A 74 -9.55 1.72 -10.34
C SER A 74 -8.56 1.48 -9.19
N LEU A 75 -7.84 2.51 -8.75
CA LEU A 75 -6.95 2.41 -7.58
C LEU A 75 -7.73 2.15 -6.30
N TYR A 76 -8.88 2.83 -6.12
CA TYR A 76 -9.78 2.62 -4.99
C TYR A 76 -10.28 1.17 -4.90
N HIS A 77 -10.85 0.63 -5.98
CA HIS A 77 -11.35 -0.74 -6.01
C HIS A 77 -10.25 -1.78 -5.74
N ARG A 78 -9.05 -1.57 -6.30
CA ARG A 78 -7.91 -2.46 -6.04
C ARG A 78 -7.48 -2.44 -4.57
N GLY A 79 -7.42 -1.25 -3.95
CA GLY A 79 -7.11 -1.14 -2.52
C GLY A 79 -8.14 -1.82 -1.63
N PHE A 80 -9.43 -1.74 -1.99
CA PHE A 80 -10.50 -2.49 -1.34
C PHE A 80 -10.27 -4.00 -1.47
N ASP A 81 -10.04 -4.50 -2.68
CA ASP A 81 -9.81 -5.93 -2.92
C ASP A 81 -8.58 -6.45 -2.17
N ASP A 82 -7.51 -5.67 -2.10
CA ASP A 82 -6.30 -6.04 -1.36
C ASP A 82 -6.56 -6.14 0.15
N ALA A 83 -7.39 -5.24 0.70
CA ALA A 83 -7.82 -5.33 2.10
C ALA A 83 -8.70 -6.57 2.34
N ILE A 84 -9.64 -6.87 1.43
CA ILE A 84 -10.47 -8.08 1.51
C ILE A 84 -9.61 -9.34 1.50
N LYS A 85 -8.64 -9.43 0.57
CA LYS A 85 -7.70 -10.57 0.49
C LYS A 85 -6.93 -10.74 1.80
N PHE A 86 -6.44 -9.65 2.39
CA PHE A 86 -5.75 -9.70 3.67
C PHE A 86 -6.66 -10.22 4.79
N LEU A 87 -7.87 -9.65 4.94
CA LEU A 87 -8.82 -10.07 5.97
C LEU A 87 -9.22 -11.55 5.83
N LEU A 88 -9.45 -12.02 4.60
CA LEU A 88 -9.73 -13.43 4.32
C LEU A 88 -8.54 -14.32 4.69
N LYS A 89 -7.32 -13.92 4.33
CA LYS A 89 -6.09 -14.64 4.67
C LYS A 89 -5.88 -14.78 6.19
N GLU A 90 -6.21 -13.73 6.95
CA GLU A 90 -6.10 -13.71 8.41
C GLU A 90 -7.32 -14.31 9.13
N SER A 91 -8.34 -14.76 8.39
CA SER A 91 -9.63 -15.21 8.95
C SER A 91 -10.34 -14.15 9.80
N TRP A 92 -10.16 -12.86 9.46
CA TRP A 92 -10.79 -11.70 10.11
C TRP A 92 -11.97 -11.14 9.32
N PHE A 93 -12.35 -11.81 8.23
CA PHE A 93 -13.46 -11.39 7.40
C PHE A 93 -14.78 -11.95 7.96
N GLU A 94 -15.60 -11.08 8.55
CA GLU A 94 -16.95 -11.43 9.01
C GLU A 94 -17.94 -11.26 7.85
N TYR A 95 -18.63 -12.35 7.48
CA TYR A 95 -19.82 -12.24 6.64
C TYR A 95 -20.93 -11.66 7.51
N ASN A 96 -21.35 -10.43 7.24
CA ASN A 96 -22.63 -9.95 7.76
C ASN A 96 -23.72 -10.82 7.13
N ALA A 97 -24.30 -11.72 7.92
CA ALA A 97 -25.48 -12.51 7.58
C ALA A 97 -26.77 -11.69 7.77
#